data_AF-A0A971JUD7-F1
#
_entry.id   AF-A0A971JUD7-F1
#
_cell.length_a   1.000
_cell.length_b   1.000
_cell.length_c   1.000
_cell.angle_alpha   90.00
_cell.angle_beta   90.00
_cell.angle_gamma   90.00
#
_symmetry.space_group_name_H-M   'P 1'
#
loop_
_entity.id
_entity.type
_entity.pdbx_description
1 polymer ?
#
loop_
_entity_poly.entity_id
_entity_poly.type
_entity_poly.pdbx_seq_one_letter_code
_entity_poly.pdbx_strand_id
1 'polypeptide(L)'
;MKRRILPLFLIVGLLMGFTTACDEDAAVQLAIHEYFPGSQNAKAKRVAQCESGMNPNAVSPGGQNHGLFQINLVHRNTVQSMGYSWSQIYDPYVNARVARHIYDAAGGSWNPWGCRNA
;
A
#
# COMPACT_ATOMS: atom_id res chain seq x y z
N MET A 1 42.58 -19.77 46.54
CA MET A 1 41.10 -19.84 46.61
C MET A 1 40.60 -18.45 46.98
N LYS A 2 39.74 -17.71 46.28
CA LYS A 2 38.74 -17.95 45.22
C LYS A 2 38.73 -16.69 44.31
N ARG A 3 38.82 -16.86 42.98
CA ARG A 3 38.66 -15.77 42.01
C ARG A 3 37.17 -15.43 41.92
N ARG A 4 36.80 -14.17 42.19
CA ARG A 4 35.44 -13.66 41.98
C ARG A 4 35.32 -13.25 40.52
N ILE A 5 34.61 -14.03 39.72
CA ILE A 5 34.27 -13.70 38.34
C ILE A 5 32.93 -12.95 38.40
N LEU A 6 32.95 -11.67 38.02
CA LEU A 6 31.75 -10.86 37.85
C LEU A 6 31.14 -11.24 36.48
N PRO A 7 29.85 -11.63 36.39
CA PRO A 7 29.25 -11.88 35.10
C PRO A 7 28.97 -10.54 34.43
N LEU A 8 29.73 -10.23 33.38
CA LEU A 8 29.40 -9.19 32.43
C LEU A 8 28.15 -9.66 31.67
N PHE A 9 26.97 -9.18 32.08
CA PHE A 9 25.77 -9.33 31.28
C PHE A 9 25.95 -8.51 30.00
N LEU A 10 26.42 -9.15 28.94
CA LEU A 10 26.30 -8.68 27.56
C LEU A 10 24.81 -8.68 27.23
N ILE A 11 24.13 -7.57 27.51
CA ILE A 11 22.81 -7.30 26.96
C ILE A 11 23.03 -6.92 25.49
N VAL A 12 23.20 -7.91 24.63
CA VAL A 12 22.97 -7.75 23.19
C VAL A 12 21.46 -7.90 22.99
N GLY A 13 20.73 -6.87 23.42
CA GLY A 13 19.28 -6.80 23.34
C GLY A 13 18.84 -6.17 22.03
N LEU A 14 18.80 -6.99 20.98
CA LEU A 14 17.81 -6.97 19.89
C LEU A 14 17.36 -5.58 19.40
N LEU A 15 17.98 -5.10 18.33
CA LEU A 15 17.42 -4.08 17.44
C LEU A 15 16.15 -4.65 16.75
N MET A 16 15.04 -4.76 17.48
CA MET A 16 13.74 -4.84 16.81
C MET A 16 13.46 -3.46 16.24
N GLY A 17 13.62 -3.33 14.92
CA GLY A 17 13.21 -2.13 14.19
C GLY A 17 11.71 -1.91 14.40
N PHE A 18 11.38 -0.93 15.23
CA PHE A 18 10.03 -0.41 15.32
C PHE A 18 9.77 0.39 14.05
N THR A 19 9.24 -0.24 13.00
CA THR A 19 8.61 0.52 11.92
C THR A 19 7.41 1.22 12.54
N THR A 20 7.49 2.53 12.63
CA THR A 20 6.42 3.33 13.22
C THR A 20 5.30 3.43 12.19
N ALA A 21 4.03 3.46 12.61
CA ALA A 21 2.89 3.64 11.69
C ALA A 21 3.06 4.85 10.75
N CYS A 22 3.85 5.84 11.18
CA CYS A 22 4.22 7.01 10.38
C CYS A 22 5.06 6.67 9.12
N ASP A 23 5.84 5.59 9.13
CA ASP A 23 6.67 5.17 7.98
C ASP A 23 5.81 4.50 6.90
N GLU A 24 4.80 3.71 7.30
CA GLU A 24 3.82 3.11 6.38
C GLU A 24 2.93 4.19 5.75
N ASP A 25 2.46 5.15 6.55
CA ASP A 25 1.71 6.31 6.07
C ASP A 25 2.52 7.10 5.03
N ALA A 26 3.82 7.31 5.27
CA ALA A 26 4.70 7.98 4.32
C ALA A 26 4.81 7.21 3.00
N ALA A 27 5.01 5.89 3.04
CA ALA A 27 5.10 5.05 1.85
C ALA A 27 3.80 5.08 1.02
N VAL A 28 2.63 5.02 1.66
CA VAL A 28 1.33 5.13 1.00
C VAL A 28 1.19 6.49 0.30
N GLN A 29 1.53 7.58 0.98
CA GLN A 29 1.44 8.93 0.42
C GLN A 29 2.40 9.12 -0.77
N LEU A 30 3.61 8.58 -0.68
CA LEU A 30 4.61 8.61 -1.74
C LEU A 30 4.17 7.79 -2.95
N ALA A 31 3.61 6.59 -2.75
CA ALA A 31 3.08 5.76 -3.83
C ALA A 31 1.95 6.48 -4.59
N ILE A 32 1.03 7.15 -3.88
CA ILE A 32 -0.02 7.95 -4.52
C ILE A 32 0.59 9.13 -5.30
N HIS A 33 1.62 9.78 -4.74
CA HIS A 33 2.32 10.88 -5.41
C HIS A 33 3.01 10.46 -6.71
N GLU A 34 3.71 9.34 -6.68
CA GLU A 34 4.43 8.80 -7.82
C GLU A 34 3.49 8.54 -9.01
N TYR A 35 2.36 7.88 -8.78
CA TYR A 35 1.48 7.43 -9.88
C TYR A 35 0.31 8.39 -10.19
N PHE A 36 -0.05 9.26 -9.24
CA PHE A 36 -1.02 10.34 -9.45
C PHE A 36 -0.40 11.68 -9.08
N PRO A 37 0.54 12.21 -9.88
CA PRO A 37 1.15 13.51 -9.64
C PRO A 37 0.22 14.67 -10.03
N GLY A 38 0.62 15.88 -9.68
CA GLY A 38 -0.05 17.11 -10.11
C GLY A 38 -1.50 17.23 -9.60
N SER A 39 -2.39 17.70 -10.47
CA SER A 39 -3.80 17.96 -10.14
C SER A 39 -4.57 16.72 -9.68
N GLN A 40 -4.15 15.52 -10.09
CA GLN A 40 -4.82 14.28 -9.70
C GLN A 40 -4.45 13.80 -8.29
N ASN A 41 -3.35 14.29 -7.70
CA ASN A 41 -2.85 13.78 -6.42
C ASN A 41 -3.87 13.89 -5.30
N ALA A 42 -4.46 15.08 -5.13
CA ALA A 42 -5.45 15.32 -4.09
C ALA A 42 -6.69 14.45 -4.29
N LYS A 43 -7.11 14.21 -5.54
CA LYS A 43 -8.26 13.35 -5.83
C LYS A 43 -7.95 11.88 -5.53
N ALA A 44 -6.78 11.38 -5.92
CA ALA A 44 -6.36 10.02 -5.65
C ALA A 44 -6.29 9.72 -4.16
N LYS A 45 -5.79 10.66 -3.34
CA LYS A 45 -5.78 10.53 -1.87
C LYS A 45 -7.19 10.40 -1.29
N ARG A 46 -8.15 11.22 -1.76
CA ARG A 46 -9.55 11.12 -1.30
C ARG A 46 -10.20 9.80 -1.70
N VAL A 47 -9.92 9.30 -2.92
CA VAL A 47 -10.40 7.99 -3.37
C VAL A 47 -9.80 6.88 -2.50
N ALA A 48 -8.47 6.84 -2.32
CA ALA A 48 -7.82 5.83 -1.47
C ALA A 48 -8.30 5.87 -0.01
N GLN A 49 -8.52 7.06 0.55
CA GLN A 49 -9.11 7.24 1.87
C GLN A 49 -10.53 6.66 1.97
N CYS A 50 -11.37 6.87 0.95
CA CYS A 50 -12.74 6.36 0.92
C CYS A 50 -12.78 4.83 0.68
N GLU A 51 -11.91 4.32 -0.20
CA GLU A 51 -11.88 2.90 -0.59
C GLU A 51 -11.31 2.01 0.51
N SER A 52 -10.18 2.40 1.12
CA SER A 52 -9.42 1.55 2.05
C SER A 52 -9.11 2.20 3.40
N GLY A 53 -9.44 3.47 3.59
CA GLY A 53 -8.96 4.20 4.75
C GLY A 53 -7.44 4.42 4.73
N MET A 54 -6.83 4.46 3.54
CA MET A 54 -5.37 4.51 3.32
C MET A 54 -4.62 3.24 3.75
N ASN A 55 -5.32 2.12 3.95
CA ASN A 55 -4.71 0.85 4.33
C ASN A 55 -4.32 0.02 3.08
N PRO A 56 -3.01 -0.20 2.82
CA PRO A 56 -2.56 -0.97 1.65
C PRO A 56 -2.86 -2.47 1.78
N ASN A 57 -3.19 -2.96 2.97
CA ASN A 57 -3.56 -4.35 3.25
C ASN A 57 -5.08 -4.57 3.31
N ALA A 58 -5.90 -3.57 2.97
CA ALA A 58 -7.35 -3.66 3.04
C ALA A 58 -7.90 -4.75 2.09
N VAL A 59 -8.86 -5.54 2.58
CA VAL A 59 -9.63 -6.49 1.79
C VAL A 59 -11.11 -6.26 2.07
N SER A 60 -11.91 -6.11 1.02
CA SER A 60 -13.35 -5.92 1.18
C SER A 60 -14.02 -7.14 1.84
N PRO A 61 -15.17 -7.00 2.53
CA PRO A 61 -15.83 -8.13 3.21
C PRO A 61 -16.12 -9.35 2.32
N GLY A 62 -16.36 -9.13 1.01
CA GLY A 62 -16.57 -10.21 0.03
C GLY A 62 -15.28 -10.79 -0.57
N GLY A 63 -14.11 -10.30 -0.15
CA GLY A 63 -12.81 -10.77 -0.63
C GLY A 63 -12.54 -10.47 -2.11
N GLN A 64 -13.22 -9.47 -2.69
CA GLN A 64 -13.12 -9.17 -4.13
C GLN A 64 -12.24 -7.97 -4.44
N ASN A 65 -12.07 -7.03 -3.50
CA ASN A 65 -11.32 -5.80 -3.72
C ASN A 65 -10.15 -5.72 -2.74
N HIS A 66 -8.97 -5.32 -3.24
CA HIS A 66 -7.72 -5.48 -2.52
C HIS A 66 -6.84 -4.22 -2.54
N GLY A 67 -6.26 -3.96 -1.39
CA GLY A 67 -5.27 -2.95 -1.11
C GLY A 67 -5.75 -1.51 -1.25
N LEU A 68 -4.77 -0.61 -1.42
CA LEU A 68 -4.92 0.84 -1.25
C LEU A 68 -6.07 1.47 -2.06
N PHE A 69 -6.19 1.11 -3.34
CA PHE A 69 -7.23 1.57 -4.26
C PHE A 69 -8.34 0.54 -4.49
N GLN A 70 -8.42 -0.49 -3.64
CA GLN A 70 -9.44 -1.54 -3.71
C GLN A 70 -9.56 -2.16 -5.11
N ILE A 71 -8.43 -2.61 -5.67
CA ILE A 71 -8.39 -3.23 -6.99
C ILE A 71 -9.18 -4.55 -6.97
N ASN A 72 -10.19 -4.64 -7.84
CA ASN A 72 -11.03 -5.82 -7.93
C ASN A 72 -10.30 -7.01 -8.58
N LEU A 73 -10.60 -8.23 -8.13
CA LEU A 73 -10.05 -9.49 -8.66
C LEU A 73 -10.18 -9.67 -10.18
N VAL A 74 -11.16 -9.03 -10.83
CA VAL A 74 -11.27 -9.04 -12.31
C VAL A 74 -10.02 -8.48 -13.00
N HIS A 75 -9.24 -7.63 -12.32
CA HIS A 75 -7.99 -7.07 -12.83
C HIS A 75 -6.76 -7.96 -12.58
N ARG A 76 -6.92 -9.20 -12.09
CA ARG A 76 -5.79 -10.10 -11.83
C ARG A 76 -4.90 -10.33 -13.05
N ASN A 77 -5.50 -10.46 -14.23
CA ASN A 77 -4.75 -10.61 -15.48
C ASN A 77 -3.98 -9.33 -15.84
N THR A 78 -4.53 -8.15 -15.54
CA THR A 78 -3.84 -6.86 -15.70
C THR A 78 -2.62 -6.78 -14.77
N VAL A 79 -2.76 -7.19 -13.50
CA VAL A 79 -1.64 -7.22 -12.55
C VAL A 79 -0.51 -8.11 -13.08
N GLN A 80 -0.86 -9.30 -13.60
CA GLN A 80 0.10 -10.24 -14.19
C GLN A 80 0.76 -9.70 -15.46
N SER A 81 0.00 -9.06 -16.36
CA SER A 81 0.55 -8.49 -17.59
C SER A 81 1.50 -7.31 -17.32
N MET A 82 1.33 -6.64 -16.17
CA MET A 82 2.24 -5.61 -15.67
C MET A 82 3.50 -6.19 -14.98
N GLY A 83 3.66 -7.52 -14.95
CA GLY A 83 4.83 -8.19 -14.39
C GLY A 83 4.77 -8.45 -12.88
N TYR A 84 3.59 -8.33 -12.27
CA TYR A 84 3.40 -8.54 -10.83
C TYR A 84 2.62 -9.82 -10.54
N SER A 85 2.97 -10.48 -9.44
CA SER A 85 2.09 -11.49 -8.83
C SER A 85 0.93 -10.82 -8.11
N TRP A 86 -0.22 -11.50 -7.99
CA TRP A 86 -1.39 -10.94 -7.30
C TRP A 86 -1.11 -10.59 -5.83
N SER A 87 -0.26 -11.36 -5.14
CA SER A 87 0.14 -11.09 -3.75
C SER A 87 0.82 -9.73 -3.58
N GLN A 88 1.43 -9.19 -4.62
CA GLN A 88 2.05 -7.86 -4.57
C GLN A 88 1.03 -6.72 -4.63
N ILE A 89 -0.27 -7.00 -4.80
CA ILE A 89 -1.30 -5.95 -4.80
C ILE A 89 -1.43 -5.22 -3.44
N TYR A 90 -0.83 -5.76 -2.37
CA TYR A 90 -0.76 -5.13 -1.05
C TYR A 90 0.46 -4.24 -0.86
N ASP A 91 1.39 -4.22 -1.83
CA ASP A 91 2.41 -3.18 -1.90
C ASP A 91 1.73 -1.89 -2.39
N PRO A 92 1.80 -0.77 -1.65
CA PRO A 92 1.14 0.48 -2.03
C PRO A 92 1.60 1.01 -3.39
N TYR A 93 2.87 0.82 -3.79
CA TYR A 93 3.39 1.24 -5.09
C TYR A 93 2.82 0.40 -6.21
N VAL A 94 2.74 -0.93 -6.04
CA VAL A 94 2.13 -1.81 -7.04
C VAL A 94 0.64 -1.51 -7.17
N ASN A 95 -0.07 -1.37 -6.06
CA ASN A 95 -1.49 -1.05 -6.05
C ASN A 95 -1.79 0.29 -6.75
N ALA A 96 -1.03 1.35 -6.39
CA ALA A 96 -1.16 2.67 -7.01
C ALA A 96 -0.81 2.65 -8.51
N ARG A 97 0.21 1.88 -8.92
CA ARG A 97 0.56 1.71 -10.34
C ARG A 97 -0.56 1.03 -11.13
N VAL A 98 -1.14 -0.03 -10.59
CA VAL A 98 -2.26 -0.75 -11.21
C VAL A 98 -3.49 0.16 -11.27
N ALA A 99 -3.78 0.91 -10.19
CA ALA A 99 -4.84 1.91 -10.19
C ALA A 99 -4.63 2.95 -11.28
N ARG A 100 -3.38 3.42 -11.47
CA ARG A 100 -3.08 4.38 -12.54
C ARG A 100 -3.32 3.79 -13.93
N HIS A 101 -2.92 2.54 -14.16
CA HIS A 101 -3.19 1.84 -15.41
C HIS A 101 -4.69 1.74 -15.72
N ILE A 102 -5.52 1.39 -14.71
CA ILE A 102 -6.98 1.31 -14.86
C ILE A 102 -7.59 2.70 -15.14
N TYR A 103 -7.10 3.73 -14.45
CA TYR A 103 -7.53 5.12 -14.65
C TYR A 103 -7.25 5.60 -16.09
N ASP A 104 -6.05 5.29 -16.62
CA ASP A 104 -5.68 5.62 -18.00
C ASP A 104 -6.49 4.84 -19.02
N ALA A 105 -6.69 3.53 -18.79
CA ALA A 105 -7.54 2.70 -19.63
C ALA A 105 -9.01 3.17 -19.66
N ALA A 106 -9.47 3.84 -18.60
CA ALA A 106 -10.77 4.49 -18.53
C ALA A 106 -10.81 5.90 -19.15
N GLY A 107 -9.77 6.30 -19.90
CA GLY A 107 -9.68 7.60 -20.54
C GLY A 107 -9.33 8.74 -19.57
N GLY A 108 -8.59 8.44 -18.51
CA GLY A 108 -8.27 9.41 -17.47
C GLY A 108 -9.46 9.71 -16.55
N SER A 109 -10.25 8.68 -16.24
CA SER A 109 -11.49 8.82 -15.47
C SER A 109 -11.51 7.95 -14.21
N TRP A 110 -12.11 8.49 -13.14
CA TRP A 110 -12.37 7.76 -11.90
C TRP A 110 -13.63 6.88 -11.96
N ASN A 111 -14.33 6.80 -13.11
CA ASN A 111 -15.54 5.99 -13.27
C ASN A 111 -15.44 4.52 -12.80
N PRO A 112 -14.28 3.83 -12.90
CA PRO A 112 -14.14 2.48 -12.36
C PRO A 112 -14.27 2.34 -10.84
N TRP A 113 -14.11 3.44 -10.08
CA TRP A 113 -14.14 3.41 -8.61
C TRP A 113 -15.53 3.71 -8.04
N GLY A 114 -15.87 3.03 -6.95
CA GLY A 114 -17.08 3.30 -6.18
C GLY A 114 -17.00 4.67 -5.51
N CYS A 115 -15.83 4.99 -4.95
CA CYS A 115 -15.52 6.26 -4.29
C CYS A 115 -15.13 7.40 -5.24
N ARG A 116 -15.50 7.33 -6.53
CA ARG A 116 -15.17 8.35 -7.54
C ARG A 116 -15.63 9.78 -7.21
N ASN A 117 -16.56 9.95 -6.28
CA ASN A 117 -17.07 11.25 -5.83
C ASN A 117 -16.45 11.76 -4.51
N ALA A 118 -15.43 11.08 -3.98
CA ALA A 118 -14.72 11.50 -2.77
C ALA A 118 -14.01 12.85 -2.89
#